data_AF-A0ABD6B9E7-F1
#
_entry.id   AF-A0ABD6B9E7-F1
#
_cell.length_a   1.000
_cell.length_b   1.000
_cell.length_c   1.000
_cell.angle_alpha   90.00
_cell.angle_beta   90.00
_cell.angle_gamma   90.00
#
_symmetry.space_group_name_H-M   'P 1'
#
loop_
_entity.id
_entity.type
_entity.pdbx_description
1 polymer ?
#
loop_
_entity_poly.entity_id
_entity_poly.type
_entity_poly.pdbx_seq_one_letter_code
_entity_poly.pdbx_strand_id
1 'polypeptide(L)'
;DVQSLRVARGDDDSAETSPESALRTALRLGEGALIVGEVRGEEASTLYEAMRVGAASGTVLGTVHGDCADAVRTRMTEDLGVSESAFAATGFVLTVADTERGRRAVAIEEVESVAGGTELRPLFALDDGDLEPTGRLDRGESSLLADLAAPGEGYGETLTALNARADHLRSLAADGVTRPAAIRAEEDDRPDASEEPW
;
A
#
# COMPACT_ATOMS: atom_id res chain seq x y z
N ASP A 1 19.25 0.07 -2.83
CA ASP A 1 19.35 1.14 -3.84
C ASP A 1 17.97 1.56 -4.33
N VAL A 2 17.77 2.84 -4.66
CA VAL A 2 16.52 3.34 -5.24
C VAL A 2 16.76 3.68 -6.70
N GLN A 3 16.00 3.07 -7.61
CA GLN A 3 16.05 3.37 -9.03
C GLN A 3 14.86 4.23 -9.44
N SER A 4 15.12 5.47 -9.87
CA SER A 4 14.06 6.39 -10.32
C SER A 4 13.92 6.36 -11.84
N LEU A 5 12.74 6.00 -12.33
CA LEU A 5 12.32 6.21 -13.71
C LEU A 5 11.40 7.44 -13.75
N ARG A 6 11.77 8.44 -14.57
CA ARG A 6 10.97 9.65 -14.75
C ARG A 6 10.37 9.65 -16.15
N VAL A 7 9.07 9.83 -16.22
CA VAL A 7 8.33 10.03 -17.47
C VAL A 7 8.06 11.53 -17.59
N ALA A 8 8.74 12.19 -18.53
CA ALA A 8 8.48 13.59 -18.84
C ALA A 8 7.28 13.71 -19.79
N ARG A 9 6.44 14.72 -19.59
CA ARG A 9 5.49 15.21 -20.60
C ARG A 9 6.03 16.53 -21.13
N GLY A 10 6.45 16.58 -22.39
CA GLY A 10 6.86 17.81 -23.05
C GLY A 10 7.02 17.61 -24.55
N ASP A 11 6.56 18.59 -25.33
CA ASP A 11 6.49 18.71 -26.81
C ASP A 11 7.80 18.48 -27.61
N ASP A 12 8.84 17.90 -27.01
CA ASP A 12 10.10 17.58 -27.69
C ASP A 12 10.14 16.10 -28.08
N ASP A 13 10.14 15.88 -29.40
CA ASP A 13 10.10 14.63 -30.18
C ASP A 13 11.30 13.67 -29.96
N SER A 14 12.01 13.78 -28.82
CA SER A 14 13.11 12.89 -28.46
C SER A 14 12.60 11.73 -27.60
N ALA A 15 12.20 10.63 -28.25
CA ALA A 15 11.95 9.32 -27.64
C ALA A 15 11.16 9.38 -26.31
N GLU A 16 9.93 9.88 -26.37
CA GLU A 16 9.01 9.87 -25.23
C GLU A 16 8.84 8.45 -24.69
N THR A 17 9.27 8.20 -23.45
CA THR A 17 9.02 6.92 -22.78
C THR A 17 7.63 6.99 -22.16
N SER A 18 6.66 6.22 -22.68
CA SER A 18 5.32 6.17 -22.09
C SER A 18 5.35 5.61 -20.66
N PRO A 19 4.39 5.97 -19.78
CA PRO A 19 4.25 5.39 -18.44
C PRO A 19 4.23 3.86 -18.45
N GLU A 20 3.52 3.30 -19.42
CA GLU A 20 3.42 1.85 -19.63
C GLU A 20 4.79 1.23 -20.00
N SER A 21 5.58 1.89 -20.85
CA SER A 21 6.93 1.43 -21.22
C SER A 21 7.92 1.53 -20.06
N ALA A 22 7.84 2.61 -19.28
CA ALA A 22 8.64 2.79 -18.08
C ALA A 22 8.30 1.71 -17.03
N LEU A 23 7.02 1.42 -16.83
CA LEU A 23 6.54 0.35 -15.96
C LEU A 23 7.06 -1.02 -16.39
N ARG A 24 6.91 -1.38 -17.67
CA ARG A 24 7.46 -2.64 -18.20
C ARG A 24 8.97 -2.74 -18.02
N THR A 25 9.68 -1.62 -18.14
CA THR A 25 11.13 -1.57 -17.89
C THR A 25 11.43 -1.83 -16.42
N ALA A 26 10.72 -1.16 -15.50
CA ALA A 26 10.87 -1.37 -14.06
C ALA A 26 10.64 -2.83 -13.65
N LEU A 27 9.59 -3.48 -14.19
CA LEU A 27 9.28 -4.88 -13.91
C LEU A 27 10.37 -5.85 -14.41
N ARG A 28 11.12 -5.47 -15.45
CA ARG A 28 12.23 -6.28 -15.98
C ARG A 28 13.52 -6.09 -15.21
N LEU A 29 13.68 -4.97 -14.49
CA LEU A 29 14.86 -4.74 -13.66
C LEU A 29 14.92 -5.67 -12.45
N GLY A 30 13.76 -6.21 -12.03
CA GLY A 30 13.67 -7.31 -11.09
C GLY A 30 14.01 -6.94 -9.64
N GLU A 31 13.38 -7.67 -8.73
CA GLU A 31 13.50 -7.66 -7.26
C GLU A 31 13.43 -6.29 -6.55
N GLY A 32 12.26 -5.99 -5.98
CA GLY A 32 12.07 -4.87 -5.07
C GLY A 32 10.62 -4.42 -4.96
N ALA A 33 10.42 -3.33 -4.21
CA ALA A 33 9.14 -2.63 -4.19
C ALA A 33 9.00 -1.72 -5.42
N LEU A 34 7.81 -1.69 -6.03
CA LEU A 34 7.47 -0.82 -7.15
C LEU A 34 6.59 0.32 -6.66
N ILE A 35 7.02 1.58 -6.86
CA ILE A 35 6.24 2.76 -6.50
C ILE A 35 5.89 3.53 -7.78
N VAL A 36 4.61 3.55 -8.12
CA VAL A 36 4.06 4.35 -9.21
C VAL A 36 3.60 5.69 -8.67
N GLY A 37 4.21 6.77 -9.14
CA GLY A 37 3.92 8.12 -8.65
C GLY A 37 2.44 8.45 -8.74
N GLU A 38 1.81 8.17 -9.89
CA GLU A 38 0.36 8.28 -10.06
C GLU A 38 -0.11 7.41 -11.23
N VAL A 39 -1.24 6.73 -11.05
CA VAL A 39 -1.91 5.94 -12.09
C VAL A 39 -3.07 6.76 -12.65
N ARG A 40 -2.99 7.12 -13.93
CA ARG A 40 -3.98 7.97 -14.61
C ARG A 40 -4.52 7.39 -15.92
N GLY A 41 -3.88 6.38 -16.49
CA GLY A 41 -4.21 5.90 -17.85
C GLY A 41 -3.92 4.42 -18.07
N GLU A 42 -3.52 4.10 -19.31
CA GLU A 42 -3.37 2.74 -19.84
C GLU A 42 -2.35 1.89 -19.05
N GLU A 43 -1.44 2.51 -18.31
CA GLU A 43 -0.49 1.82 -17.43
C GLU A 43 -1.18 1.02 -16.32
N ALA A 44 -2.43 1.35 -15.96
CA ALA A 44 -3.18 0.65 -14.92
C ALA A 44 -3.35 -0.84 -15.22
N SER A 45 -3.78 -1.19 -16.44
CA SER A 45 -3.98 -2.59 -16.83
C SER A 45 -2.68 -3.38 -16.75
N THR A 46 -1.56 -2.80 -17.23
CA THR A 46 -0.24 -3.42 -17.16
C THR A 46 0.23 -3.58 -15.70
N LEU A 47 -0.01 -2.57 -14.84
CA LEU A 47 0.35 -2.61 -13.42
C LEU A 47 -0.37 -3.75 -12.69
N TYR A 48 -1.69 -3.82 -12.87
CA TYR A 48 -2.53 -4.81 -12.22
C TYR A 48 -2.29 -6.23 -12.76
N GLU A 49 -1.98 -6.37 -14.05
CA GLU A 49 -1.51 -7.64 -14.59
C GLU A 49 -0.20 -8.08 -13.92
N ALA A 50 0.75 -7.17 -13.77
CA ALA A 50 2.03 -7.44 -13.13
C ALA A 50 1.89 -7.82 -11.64
N MET A 51 1.00 -7.14 -10.91
CA MET A 51 0.67 -7.48 -9.52
C MET A 51 0.10 -8.91 -9.42
N ARG A 52 -0.89 -9.23 -10.26
CA ARG A 52 -1.56 -10.53 -10.23
C ARG A 52 -0.64 -11.71 -10.55
N VAL A 53 0.30 -11.54 -11.48
CA VAL A 53 1.25 -12.62 -11.84
C VAL A 53 2.48 -12.65 -10.94
N GLY A 54 2.57 -11.78 -9.94
CA GLY A 54 3.72 -11.69 -9.04
C GLY A 54 5.01 -11.23 -9.74
N ALA A 55 4.88 -10.46 -10.84
CA ALA A 55 6.04 -9.96 -11.59
C ALA A 55 6.82 -8.89 -10.79
N ALA A 56 6.17 -8.23 -9.84
CA ALA A 56 6.85 -7.45 -8.81
C ALA A 56 7.14 -8.39 -7.63
N SER A 57 8.41 -8.69 -7.37
CA SER A 57 8.83 -9.56 -6.25
C SER A 57 8.65 -8.94 -4.87
N GLY A 58 7.98 -7.79 -4.75
CA GLY A 58 7.79 -7.03 -3.52
C GLY A 58 6.57 -6.11 -3.57
N THR A 59 6.47 -5.20 -2.59
CA THR A 59 5.31 -4.31 -2.43
C THR A 59 5.11 -3.41 -3.65
N VAL A 60 3.88 -3.34 -4.15
CA VAL A 60 3.49 -2.37 -5.18
C VAL A 60 2.65 -1.27 -4.53
N LEU A 61 3.07 -0.02 -4.69
CA LEU A 61 2.34 1.18 -4.23
C LEU A 61 2.06 2.09 -5.43
N GLY A 62 0.89 2.70 -5.43
CA GLY A 62 0.49 3.69 -6.43
C GLY A 62 -0.35 4.78 -5.80
N THR A 63 -0.33 5.99 -6.38
CA THR A 63 -1.35 7.00 -6.05
C THR A 63 -2.38 7.10 -7.15
N VAL A 64 -3.62 7.38 -6.77
CA VAL A 64 -4.76 7.53 -7.68
C VAL A 64 -5.55 8.72 -7.17
N HIS A 65 -5.98 9.59 -8.08
CA HIS A 65 -6.90 10.65 -7.71
C HIS A 65 -8.32 10.09 -7.55
N GLY A 66 -8.84 10.14 -6.32
CA GLY A 66 -10.20 9.76 -5.95
C GLY A 66 -10.52 10.21 -4.53
N ASP A 67 -11.80 10.46 -4.25
CA ASP A 67 -12.27 11.02 -2.97
C ASP A 67 -12.45 9.97 -1.86
N CYS A 68 -12.57 8.69 -2.23
CA CYS A 68 -12.67 7.54 -1.33
C CYS A 68 -12.22 6.26 -2.06
N ALA A 69 -12.11 5.14 -1.34
CA ALA A 69 -11.74 3.87 -1.96
C ALA A 69 -12.75 3.38 -3.02
N ASP A 70 -14.05 3.61 -2.83
CA ASP A 70 -15.07 3.28 -3.85
C ASP A 70 -14.82 4.06 -5.16
N ALA A 71 -14.49 5.35 -5.06
CA ALA A 71 -14.17 6.16 -6.24
C ALA A 71 -12.90 5.67 -6.94
N VAL A 72 -11.90 5.22 -6.18
CA VAL A 72 -10.68 4.59 -6.74
C VAL A 72 -11.03 3.25 -7.42
N ARG A 73 -11.85 2.40 -6.80
CA ARG A 73 -12.31 1.14 -7.39
C ARG A 73 -13.04 1.41 -8.71
N THR A 74 -14.06 2.27 -8.70
CA THR A 74 -14.84 2.63 -9.89
C THR A 74 -13.94 3.18 -11.00
N ARG A 75 -13.02 4.09 -10.69
CA ARG A 75 -12.06 4.60 -11.68
C ARG A 75 -11.22 3.48 -12.28
N MET A 76 -10.71 2.57 -11.46
CA MET A 76 -9.90 1.46 -11.94
C MET A 76 -10.71 0.52 -12.82
N THR A 77 -11.90 0.14 -12.39
CA THR A 77 -12.69 -0.92 -13.03
C THR A 77 -13.50 -0.43 -14.23
N GLU A 78 -14.10 0.75 -14.12
CA GLU A 78 -14.98 1.32 -15.15
C GLU A 78 -14.23 2.20 -16.14
N ASP A 79 -13.31 3.07 -15.68
CA ASP A 79 -12.63 4.03 -16.57
C ASP A 79 -11.35 3.45 -17.20
N LEU A 80 -10.56 2.70 -16.42
CA LEU A 80 -9.23 2.23 -16.81
C LEU A 80 -9.20 0.75 -17.23
N GLY A 81 -10.35 0.07 -17.21
CA GLY A 81 -10.51 -1.29 -17.72
C GLY A 81 -9.83 -2.38 -16.89
N VAL A 82 -9.50 -2.10 -15.63
CA VAL A 82 -8.95 -3.11 -14.71
C VAL A 82 -10.08 -4.05 -14.30
N SER A 83 -9.92 -5.36 -14.53
CA SER A 83 -10.95 -6.30 -14.07
C SER A 83 -11.08 -6.31 -12.54
N GLU A 84 -12.28 -6.54 -12.00
CA GLU A 84 -12.51 -6.73 -10.55
C GLU A 84 -11.51 -7.72 -9.92
N SER A 85 -11.28 -8.85 -10.59
CA SER A 85 -10.32 -9.88 -10.13
C SER A 85 -8.88 -9.38 -10.04
N ALA A 86 -8.52 -8.40 -10.87
CA ALA A 86 -7.20 -7.79 -10.87
C ALA A 86 -7.12 -6.70 -9.80
N PHE A 87 -8.18 -5.90 -9.63
CA PHE A 87 -8.29 -4.92 -8.55
C PHE A 87 -8.16 -5.56 -7.16
N ALA A 88 -8.66 -6.80 -6.99
CA ALA A 88 -8.50 -7.58 -5.77
C ALA A 88 -7.04 -7.82 -5.32
N ALA A 89 -6.05 -7.61 -6.21
CA ALA A 89 -4.64 -7.66 -5.84
C ALA A 89 -4.18 -6.42 -5.04
N THR A 90 -4.97 -5.35 -4.99
CA THR A 90 -4.72 -4.17 -4.16
C THR A 90 -5.04 -4.50 -2.72
N GLY A 91 -4.07 -4.87 -1.89
CA GLY A 91 -4.36 -5.28 -0.50
C GLY A 91 -5.22 -4.26 0.30
N PHE A 92 -4.97 -2.96 0.13
CA PHE A 92 -5.79 -1.89 0.72
C PHE A 92 -5.70 -0.58 -0.05
N VAL A 93 -6.66 0.32 0.23
CA VAL A 93 -6.65 1.73 -0.18
C VAL A 93 -6.58 2.61 1.07
N LEU A 94 -5.60 3.52 1.10
CA LEU A 94 -5.49 4.59 2.09
C LEU A 94 -6.03 5.89 1.47
N THR A 95 -7.10 6.44 2.02
CA THR A 95 -7.63 7.73 1.61
C THR A 95 -6.98 8.84 2.43
N VAL A 96 -6.43 9.84 1.73
CA VAL A 96 -5.86 11.06 2.32
C VAL A 96 -6.63 12.26 1.79
N ALA A 97 -7.20 13.06 2.69
CA ALA A 97 -8.04 14.20 2.35
C ALA A 97 -7.63 15.46 3.13
N ASP A 98 -8.02 16.62 2.60
CA ASP A 98 -7.93 17.89 3.34
C ASP A 98 -9.09 17.99 4.34
N THR A 99 -8.75 18.25 5.60
CA THR A 99 -9.71 18.39 6.70
C THR A 99 -9.50 19.71 7.43
N GLU A 100 -10.37 20.04 8.37
CA GLU A 100 -10.20 21.24 9.22
C GLU A 100 -8.86 21.24 9.99
N ARG A 101 -8.28 20.06 10.23
CA ARG A 101 -6.99 19.86 10.91
C ARG A 101 -5.82 19.69 9.91
N GLY A 102 -6.03 19.99 8.63
CA GLY A 102 -5.06 19.84 7.55
C GLY A 102 -5.18 18.53 6.78
N ARG A 103 -4.19 18.26 5.91
CA ARG A 103 -4.15 17.07 5.06
C ARG A 103 -3.78 15.83 5.86
N ARG A 104 -4.67 14.84 5.94
CA ARG A 104 -4.51 13.66 6.80
C ARG A 104 -5.15 12.41 6.21
N ALA A 105 -4.73 11.25 6.72
CA ALA A 105 -5.43 9.99 6.49
C ALA A 105 -6.85 10.06 7.09
N VAL A 106 -7.83 9.54 6.35
CA VAL A 106 -9.25 9.57 6.78
C VAL A 106 -9.93 8.20 6.72
N ALA A 107 -9.40 7.28 5.93
CA ALA A 107 -9.87 5.91 5.88
C ALA A 107 -8.74 4.97 5.44
N ILE A 108 -8.78 3.74 5.93
CA ILE A 108 -8.02 2.61 5.39
C ILE A 108 -9.03 1.51 5.15
N GLU A 109 -9.15 1.09 3.90
CA GLU A 109 -10.11 0.08 3.46
C GLU A 109 -9.35 -1.06 2.80
N GLU A 110 -9.42 -2.28 3.36
CA GLU A 110 -8.88 -3.47 2.69
C GLU A 110 -9.76 -3.83 1.48
N VAL A 111 -9.14 -4.35 0.43
CA VAL A 111 -9.88 -4.87 -0.72
C VAL A 111 -10.00 -6.38 -0.56
N GLU A 112 -11.24 -6.84 -0.41
CA GLU A 112 -11.58 -8.24 -0.25
C GLU A 112 -12.10 -8.80 -1.58
N SER A 113 -11.53 -9.91 -2.04
CA SER A 113 -12.08 -10.64 -3.18
C SER A 113 -13.33 -11.41 -2.77
N VAL A 114 -14.44 -11.18 -3.47
CA VAL A 114 -15.70 -11.86 -3.19
C VAL A 114 -16.29 -12.48 -4.45
N ALA A 115 -17.30 -13.33 -4.29
CA ALA A 115 -17.99 -13.93 -5.42
C ALA A 115 -18.65 -12.84 -6.29
N GLY A 116 -18.08 -12.61 -7.47
CA GLY A 116 -18.60 -11.65 -8.46
C GLY A 116 -18.00 -10.25 -8.40
N GLY A 117 -16.97 -9.99 -7.58
CA GLY A 117 -16.32 -8.68 -7.57
C GLY A 117 -15.34 -8.46 -6.42
N THR A 118 -15.18 -7.20 -6.04
CA THR A 118 -14.40 -6.77 -4.88
C THR A 118 -15.26 -5.96 -3.91
N GLU A 119 -15.08 -6.22 -2.62
CA GLU A 119 -15.67 -5.41 -1.56
C GLU A 119 -14.59 -4.64 -0.82
N LEU A 120 -14.91 -3.40 -0.47
CA LEU A 120 -14.05 -2.55 0.34
C LEU A 120 -14.50 -2.68 1.79
N ARG A 121 -13.58 -3.03 2.68
CA ARG A 121 -13.86 -3.24 4.10
C ARG A 121 -13.06 -2.26 4.93
N PRO A 122 -13.70 -1.38 5.72
CA PRO A 122 -12.97 -0.39 6.48
C PRO A 122 -12.22 -1.06 7.63
N LEU A 123 -10.91 -0.88 7.66
CA LEU A 123 -10.03 -1.22 8.79
C LEU A 123 -9.91 -0.04 9.73
N PHE A 124 -9.81 1.17 9.19
CA PHE A 124 -9.79 2.43 9.92
C PHE A 124 -10.73 3.45 9.28
N ALA A 125 -11.41 4.25 10.09
CA ALA A 125 -12.30 5.31 9.66
C ALA A 125 -12.20 6.51 10.61
N LEU A 126 -12.60 7.71 10.15
CA LEU A 126 -12.70 8.86 11.04
C LEU A 126 -13.81 8.66 12.08
N ASP A 127 -13.48 8.82 13.36
CA ASP A 127 -14.41 8.96 14.48
C ASP A 127 -14.00 10.20 15.29
N ASP A 128 -14.96 11.08 15.56
CA ASP A 128 -14.75 12.43 16.15
C ASP A 128 -13.54 13.22 15.57
N GLY A 129 -13.25 12.99 14.29
CA GLY A 129 -12.15 13.63 13.59
C GLY A 129 -10.77 13.06 13.87
N ASP A 130 -10.64 11.89 14.49
CA ASP A 130 -9.41 11.11 14.57
C ASP A 130 -9.58 9.78 13.81
N LEU A 131 -8.49 9.20 13.31
CA LEU A 131 -8.54 7.97 12.52
C LEU A 131 -8.50 6.77 13.47
N GLU A 132 -9.63 6.09 13.63
CA GLU A 132 -9.84 5.02 14.60
C GLU A 132 -10.07 3.66 13.92
N PRO A 133 -9.65 2.54 14.54
CA PRO A 133 -9.91 1.21 14.01
C PRO A 133 -11.39 0.83 14.12
N THR A 134 -11.93 0.11 13.12
CA THR A 134 -13.36 -0.30 13.08
C THR A 134 -13.69 -1.57 13.89
N GLY A 135 -12.66 -2.24 14.43
CA GLY A 135 -12.75 -3.51 15.15
C GLY A 135 -12.68 -4.78 14.29
N ARG A 136 -12.57 -4.67 12.95
CA ARG A 136 -12.34 -5.85 12.09
C ARG A 136 -11.04 -6.58 12.43
N LEU A 137 -9.98 -5.83 12.72
CA LEU A 137 -8.69 -6.39 13.13
C LEU A 137 -8.85 -7.22 14.41
N ASP A 138 -9.47 -6.66 15.45
CA ASP A 138 -9.62 -7.33 16.74
C ASP A 138 -10.51 -8.58 16.68
N ARG A 139 -11.48 -8.60 15.75
CA ARG A 139 -12.37 -9.76 15.55
C ARG A 139 -11.77 -10.85 14.66
N GLY A 140 -10.58 -10.66 14.09
CA GLY A 140 -9.99 -11.64 13.18
C GLY A 140 -10.60 -11.65 11.78
N GLU A 141 -11.20 -10.53 11.35
CA GLU A 141 -11.99 -10.44 10.11
C GLU A 141 -11.21 -9.87 8.92
N SER A 142 -9.96 -9.44 9.11
CA SER A 142 -9.15 -8.87 8.02
C SER A 142 -8.41 -9.97 7.25
N SER A 143 -8.75 -10.14 5.98
CA SER A 143 -7.99 -11.05 5.09
C SER A 143 -6.57 -10.53 4.87
N LEU A 144 -6.40 -9.20 4.76
CA LEU A 144 -5.09 -8.59 4.58
C LEU A 144 -4.12 -8.94 5.73
N LEU A 145 -4.58 -8.89 6.98
CA LEU A 145 -3.72 -9.23 8.11
C LEU A 145 -3.41 -10.74 8.15
N ALA A 146 -4.37 -11.58 7.75
CA ALA A 146 -4.14 -13.02 7.64
C ALA A 146 -3.07 -13.34 6.58
N ASP A 147 -3.05 -12.62 5.47
CA ASP A 147 -2.06 -12.79 4.39
C ASP A 147 -0.63 -12.34 4.78
N LEU A 148 -0.50 -11.52 5.82
CA LEU A 148 0.79 -11.09 6.37
C LEU A 148 1.42 -12.13 7.31
N ALA A 149 0.66 -13.11 7.79
CA ALA A 149 1.15 -14.10 8.74
C ALA A 149 2.22 -15.00 8.09
N ALA A 150 3.34 -15.22 8.79
CA ALA A 150 4.34 -16.18 8.35
C ALA A 150 3.79 -17.63 8.41
N PRO A 151 4.40 -18.58 7.68
CA PRO A 151 4.00 -19.98 7.76
C PRO A 151 4.06 -20.50 9.21
N GLY A 152 2.89 -20.84 9.76
CA GLY A 152 2.75 -21.33 11.14
C GLY A 152 2.47 -20.26 12.20
N GLU A 153 2.45 -18.99 11.82
CA GLU A 153 2.06 -17.87 12.68
C GLU A 153 0.53 -17.72 12.69
N GLY A 154 -0.03 -17.49 13.87
CA GLY A 154 -1.46 -17.21 14.02
C GLY A 154 -1.80 -15.75 13.77
N TYR A 155 -3.01 -15.47 13.29
CA TYR A 155 -3.54 -14.12 13.11
C TYR A 155 -3.30 -13.19 14.32
N GLY A 156 -3.54 -13.70 15.54
CA GLY A 156 -3.36 -12.93 16.77
C GLY A 156 -1.90 -12.61 17.09
N GLU A 157 -0.95 -13.46 16.68
CA GLU A 157 0.48 -13.19 16.81
C GLU A 157 0.88 -12.07 15.84
N THR A 158 0.40 -12.12 14.60
CA THR A 158 0.62 -11.07 13.60
C THR A 158 0.00 -9.75 14.03
N LEU A 159 -1.21 -9.75 14.60
CA LEU A 159 -1.84 -8.56 15.17
C LEU A 159 -1.03 -8.00 16.36
N THR A 160 -0.49 -8.88 17.20
CA THR A 160 0.35 -8.47 18.33
C THR A 160 1.64 -7.81 17.84
N ALA A 161 2.30 -8.39 16.84
CA ALA A 161 3.49 -7.82 16.22
C ALA A 161 3.19 -6.46 15.55
N LEU A 162 2.06 -6.35 14.85
CA LEU A 162 1.60 -5.10 14.25
C LEU A 162 1.37 -4.01 15.31
N ASN A 163 0.68 -4.33 16.41
CA ASN A 163 0.41 -3.40 17.49
C ASN A 163 1.70 -2.95 18.19
N ALA A 164 2.62 -3.89 18.46
CA ALA A 164 3.93 -3.55 19.03
C ALA A 164 4.73 -2.60 18.13
N ARG A 165 4.69 -2.79 16.81
CA ARG A 165 5.31 -1.87 15.84
C ARG A 165 4.62 -0.50 15.84
N ALA A 166 3.29 -0.47 15.91
CA ALA A 166 2.54 0.77 15.97
C ALA A 166 2.82 1.56 17.26
N ASP A 167 2.90 0.89 18.41
CA ASP A 167 3.26 1.50 19.70
C ASP A 167 4.66 2.10 19.65
N HIS A 168 5.62 1.39 19.05
CA HIS A 168 6.98 1.88 18.87
C HIS A 168 7.02 3.14 17.99
N LEU A 169 6.36 3.14 16.84
CA LEU A 169 6.27 4.32 15.97
C LEU A 169 5.58 5.50 16.66
N ARG A 170 4.56 5.25 17.49
CA ARG A 170 3.92 6.28 18.32
C ARG A 170 4.88 6.85 19.37
N SER A 171 5.72 6.02 19.99
CA SER A 171 6.76 6.49 20.91
C SER A 171 7.77 7.38 20.20
N LEU A 172 8.31 6.94 19.06
CA LEU A 172 9.26 7.74 18.27
C LEU A 172 8.66 9.10 17.87
N ALA A 173 7.40 9.12 17.45
CA ALA A 173 6.71 10.36 17.11
C ALA A 173 6.53 11.29 18.32
N ALA A 174 6.20 10.75 19.50
CA ALA A 174 6.09 11.51 20.74
C ALA A 174 7.43 12.14 21.16
N ASP A 175 8.54 11.45 20.91
CA ASP A 175 9.91 11.93 21.15
C ASP A 175 10.42 12.88 20.04
N GLY A 176 9.59 13.17 19.02
CA GLY A 176 9.93 14.04 17.89
C GLY A 176 10.80 13.39 16.81
N VAL A 177 11.05 12.08 16.91
CA VAL A 177 11.80 11.28 15.94
C VAL A 177 10.89 10.93 14.75
N THR A 178 10.80 11.87 13.81
CA THR A 178 9.87 11.79 12.65
C THR A 178 10.59 11.75 11.30
N ARG A 179 11.92 11.89 11.28
CA ARG A 179 12.71 11.81 10.05
C ARG A 179 13.00 10.35 9.69
N PRO A 180 12.78 9.90 8.43
CA PRO A 180 13.00 8.50 8.05
C PRO A 180 14.39 7.96 8.36
N ALA A 181 15.44 8.78 8.22
CA ALA A 181 16.80 8.36 8.57
C ALA A 181 16.99 8.13 10.08
N ALA A 182 16.34 8.94 10.91
CA ALA A 182 16.40 8.79 12.36
C ALA A 182 15.58 7.58 12.82
N ILE A 183 14.41 7.35 12.22
CA ILE A 183 13.60 6.15 12.49
C ILE A 183 14.38 4.87 12.17
N ARG A 184 15.07 4.81 11.02
CA ARG A 184 15.87 3.62 10.65
C ARG A 184 17.06 3.38 11.59
N ALA A 185 17.71 4.45 12.04
CA ALA A 185 18.83 4.33 12.98
C ALA A 185 18.38 3.68 14.31
N GLU A 186 17.15 3.93 14.76
CA GLU A 186 16.57 3.28 15.94
C GLU A 186 16.16 1.82 15.69
N GLU A 187 15.84 1.44 14.45
CA GLU A 187 15.57 0.04 14.08
C GLU A 187 16.87 -0.80 14.07
N ASP A 188 17.98 -0.24 13.56
CA ASP A 188 19.29 -0.93 13.45
C ASP A 188 19.97 -1.15 14.82
N ASP A 189 19.67 -0.34 15.83
CA ASP A 189 20.21 -0.48 17.19
C ASP A 189 19.49 -1.57 18.02
N ARG A 190 18.51 -2.26 17.44
CA ARG A 190 17.87 -3.42 18.09
C ARG A 190 18.78 -4.65 17.98
N PRO A 191 19.12 -5.32 19.10
CA PRO A 191 19.75 -6.63 19.02
C PRO A 191 18.81 -7.58 18.28
N ASP A 192 19.34 -8.28 17.29
CA ASP A 192 18.62 -9.26 16.50
C ASP A 192 18.09 -10.36 17.43
N ALA A 193 16.77 -10.44 17.59
CA ALA A 193 16.13 -11.47 18.40
C ALA A 193 16.27 -12.88 17.80
N SER A 194 16.91 -13.01 16.62
CA SER A 194 17.26 -14.29 16.01
C SER A 194 18.64 -14.83 16.41
N GLU A 195 19.44 -14.08 17.17
CA GLU A 195 20.70 -14.55 17.76
C GLU A 195 20.50 -15.13 19.18
N GLU A 196 19.56 -16.06 19.37
CA GLU A 196 19.67 -17.01 20.49
C GLU A 196 20.52 -18.21 20.04
N PRO A 197 21.75 -18.36 20.58
CA PRO A 197 22.61 -19.48 20.22
C PRO A 197 22.02 -20.76 20.82
N TRP A 198 21.69 -21.71 19.97
CA TRP A 198 21.57 -23.11 20.37
C TRP A 198 22.90 -23.63 20.96
#